data_AF-A0A7T0KIW4-F1
#
_entry.id   AF-A0A7T0KIW4-F1
#
_cell.length_a   1.000
_cell.length_b   1.000
_cell.length_c   1.000
_cell.angle_alpha   90.00
_cell.angle_beta   90.00
_cell.angle_gamma   90.00
#
_symmetry.space_group_name_H-M   'P 1'
#
loop_
_entity.id
_entity.type
_entity.pdbx_description
1 polymer ?
#
loop_
_entity_poly.entity_id
_entity_poly.type
_entity_poly.pdbx_seq_one_letter_code
_entity_poly.pdbx_strand_id
1 'polypeptide(L)'
;MNDIMAPSGVQFTPVDPVLAKVRIIAEALFLVPAAIVFGVLGFMFSPWFWVGCAVSTVIFVWISWLIPRQVRAMGFAEGDDEFMIRRGVMFRQLTLIPYGRIQYVDVQEGPIARKFRIAQIKLNTASAQTDATLDGVPVEEAIRLRDMLAQRGSAELAGL
;
A
#
# COMPACT_ATOMS: atom_id res chain seq x y z
N MET A 1 -17.62 7.79 22.47
CA MET A 1 -16.28 7.15 22.50
C MET A 1 -15.55 7.71 21.30
N ASN A 2 -14.75 8.76 21.48
CA ASN A 2 -14.04 9.42 20.38
C ASN A 2 -13.01 8.41 19.84
N ASP A 3 -13.21 7.94 18.61
CA ASP A 3 -12.26 7.05 17.96
C ASP A 3 -11.01 7.89 17.67
N ILE A 4 -9.92 7.58 18.37
CA ILE A 4 -8.61 8.22 18.21
C ILE A 4 -8.13 8.08 16.75
N MET A 5 -8.68 7.12 16.00
CA MET A 5 -8.34 6.80 14.62
C MET A 5 -9.29 7.40 13.57
N ALA A 6 -10.30 8.16 13.99
CA ALA A 6 -11.20 8.89 13.10
C ALA A 6 -11.58 10.23 13.76
N PRO A 7 -10.79 11.29 13.55
CA PRO A 7 -11.19 12.64 13.94
C PRO A 7 -12.62 12.90 13.42
N SER A 8 -13.50 13.33 14.31
CA SER A 8 -14.94 13.45 14.03
C SER A 8 -15.20 14.35 12.81
N GLY A 9 -15.83 13.79 11.77
CA GLY A 9 -16.25 14.53 10.56
C GLY A 9 -15.54 14.13 9.26
N VAL A 10 -14.51 13.28 9.32
CA VAL A 10 -13.69 12.93 8.14
C VAL A 10 -14.12 11.59 7.55
N GLN A 11 -14.51 11.58 6.26
CA GLN A 11 -14.82 10.36 5.53
C GLN A 11 -13.56 9.77 4.87
N PHE A 12 -13.20 8.55 5.26
CA PHE A 12 -12.07 7.84 4.66
C PHE A 12 -12.48 7.14 3.38
N THR A 13 -11.79 7.48 2.28
CA THR A 13 -11.88 6.78 1.01
C THR A 13 -11.02 5.51 1.08
N PRO A 14 -11.60 4.31 0.87
CA PRO A 14 -10.82 3.09 0.81
C PRO A 14 -9.95 3.06 -0.46
N VAL A 15 -8.82 2.38 -0.35
CA VAL A 15 -7.92 2.10 -1.48
C VAL A 15 -8.57 1.12 -2.46
N ASP A 16 -8.16 1.16 -3.75
CA ASP A 16 -8.69 0.27 -4.76
C ASP A 16 -8.38 -1.22 -4.43
N PRO A 17 -9.39 -2.11 -4.43
CA PRO A 17 -9.19 -3.53 -4.17
C PRO A 17 -8.28 -4.23 -5.18
N VAL A 18 -8.06 -3.65 -6.37
CA VAL A 18 -7.13 -4.14 -7.40
C VAL A 18 -5.70 -4.22 -6.87
N LEU A 19 -5.32 -3.40 -5.88
CA LEU A 19 -4.03 -3.53 -5.19
C LEU A 19 -3.80 -4.93 -4.62
N ALA A 20 -4.85 -5.59 -4.13
CA ALA A 20 -4.74 -6.96 -3.62
C ALA A 20 -4.33 -7.93 -4.72
N LYS A 21 -4.91 -7.77 -5.92
CA LYS A 21 -4.56 -8.59 -7.09
C LYS A 21 -3.12 -8.35 -7.51
N VAL A 22 -2.67 -7.09 -7.56
CA VAL A 22 -1.30 -6.74 -7.92
C VAL A 22 -0.29 -7.36 -6.97
N ARG A 23 -0.52 -7.28 -5.66
CA ARG A 23 0.36 -7.88 -4.66
C ARG A 23 0.36 -9.42 -4.76
N ILE A 24 -0.80 -10.06 -4.91
CA ILE A 24 -0.88 -11.52 -5.07
C ILE A 24 -0.15 -11.98 -6.33
N ILE A 25 -0.28 -11.27 -7.45
CA ILE A 25 0.42 -11.59 -8.71
C ILE A 25 1.93 -11.45 -8.54
N ALA A 26 2.39 -10.40 -7.86
CA ALA A 26 3.81 -10.19 -7.58
C ALA A 26 4.38 -11.34 -6.73
N GLU A 27 3.68 -11.74 -5.67
CA GLU A 27 4.10 -12.87 -4.81
C GLU A 27 4.04 -14.22 -5.54
N ALA A 28 3.03 -14.43 -6.39
CA ALA A 28 2.89 -15.63 -7.19
C ALA A 28 4.08 -15.83 -8.14
N LEU A 29 4.64 -14.73 -8.67
CA LEU A 29 5.81 -14.78 -9.56
C LEU A 29 7.04 -15.38 -8.90
N PHE A 30 7.18 -15.27 -7.57
CA PHE A 30 8.30 -15.84 -6.83
C PHE A 30 7.98 -17.20 -6.22
N LEU A 31 6.81 -17.32 -5.57
CA LEU A 31 6.46 -18.52 -4.80
C LEU A 31 6.03 -19.70 -5.68
N VAL A 32 5.38 -19.45 -6.81
CA VAL A 32 4.95 -20.55 -7.71
C VAL A 32 6.16 -21.24 -8.35
N PRO A 33 7.13 -20.52 -8.95
CA PRO A 33 8.34 -21.16 -9.48
C PRO A 33 9.15 -21.87 -8.38
N ALA A 34 9.26 -21.28 -7.19
CA ALA A 34 9.93 -21.93 -6.07
C ALA A 34 9.27 -23.27 -5.70
N ALA A 35 7.93 -23.31 -5.58
CA ALA A 35 7.19 -24.53 -5.33
C ALA A 35 7.38 -25.58 -6.43
N ILE A 36 7.39 -25.16 -7.70
CA ILE A 36 7.66 -26.06 -8.85
C ILE A 36 9.08 -26.63 -8.76
N VAL A 37 10.09 -25.81 -8.51
CA VAL A 37 11.49 -26.25 -8.39
C VAL A 37 11.64 -27.27 -7.26
N PHE A 38 11.08 -26.99 -6.08
CA PHE A 38 11.10 -27.94 -4.97
C PHE A 38 10.33 -29.23 -5.29
N GLY A 39 9.21 -29.15 -6.00
CA GLY A 39 8.47 -30.32 -6.47
C GLY A 39 9.27 -31.21 -7.42
N VAL A 40 9.95 -30.61 -8.40
CA VAL A 40 10.82 -31.34 -9.34
C VAL A 40 12.01 -31.98 -8.62
N LEU A 41 12.66 -31.25 -7.70
CA LEU A 41 13.75 -31.81 -6.89
C LEU A 41 13.26 -32.95 -5.98
N GLY A 42 12.05 -32.82 -5.44
CA GLY A 42 11.38 -33.84 -4.63
C GLY A 42 11.11 -35.14 -5.39
N PHE A 43 10.77 -35.00 -6.66
CA PHE A 43 10.55 -36.12 -7.56
C PHE A 43 11.85 -36.76 -8.04
N MET A 44 12.88 -35.96 -8.36
CA MET A 44 14.10 -36.45 -9.00
C MET A 44 15.19 -36.95 -8.05
N PHE A 45 15.33 -36.36 -6.86
CA PHE A 45 16.50 -36.58 -6.00
C PHE A 45 16.15 -37.16 -4.64
N SER A 46 15.21 -36.54 -3.91
CA SER A 46 14.90 -36.94 -2.53
C SER A 46 13.53 -36.45 -2.07
N PRO A 47 12.74 -37.29 -1.38
CA PRO A 47 11.45 -36.88 -0.84
C PRO A 47 11.50 -35.67 0.13
N TRP A 48 12.66 -35.36 0.72
CA TRP A 48 12.80 -34.21 1.63
C TRP A 48 12.46 -32.86 0.98
N PHE A 49 12.65 -32.71 -0.34
CA PHE A 49 12.31 -31.45 -1.02
C PHE A 49 10.80 -31.18 -1.09
N TRP A 50 9.94 -32.18 -0.87
CA TRP A 50 8.49 -31.96 -0.72
C TRP A 50 8.16 -31.03 0.44
N VAL A 51 9.01 -30.97 1.47
CA VAL A 51 8.86 -30.00 2.57
C VAL A 51 8.99 -28.58 2.04
N GLY A 52 9.97 -28.29 1.17
CA GLY A 52 10.13 -26.96 0.56
C GLY A 52 8.93 -26.57 -0.33
N CYS A 53 8.39 -27.53 -1.09
CA CYS A 53 7.17 -27.34 -1.89
C CYS A 53 5.95 -27.04 -1.00
N ALA A 54 5.76 -27.84 0.06
CA ALA A 54 4.67 -27.67 1.02
C ALA A 54 4.76 -26.31 1.73
N VAL A 55 5.93 -25.93 2.23
CA VAL A 55 6.17 -24.63 2.89
C VAL A 55 5.87 -23.48 1.93
N SER A 56 6.39 -23.52 0.70
CA SER A 56 6.13 -22.46 -0.30
C SER A 56 4.64 -22.30 -0.60
N THR A 57 3.92 -23.43 -0.72
CA THR A 57 2.48 -23.46 -0.97
C THR A 57 1.69 -22.88 0.21
N VAL A 58 2.03 -23.29 1.44
CA VAL A 58 1.38 -22.79 2.66
C VAL A 58 1.58 -21.28 2.79
N ILE A 59 2.81 -20.79 2.57
CA ILE A 59 3.12 -19.35 2.60
C ILE A 59 2.29 -18.61 1.54
N PHE A 60 2.20 -19.14 0.32
CA PHE A 60 1.41 -18.51 -0.74
C PHE A 60 -0.08 -18.41 -0.40
N VAL A 61 -0.67 -19.49 0.13
CA VAL A 61 -2.09 -19.50 0.57
C VAL A 61 -2.32 -18.51 1.71
N TRP A 62 -1.42 -18.51 2.70
CA TRP A 62 -1.48 -17.59 3.84
C TRP A 62 -1.42 -16.13 3.41
N ILE A 63 -0.47 -15.77 2.54
CA ILE A 63 -0.31 -14.43 1.99
C ILE A 63 -1.54 -14.03 1.15
N SER A 64 -2.05 -14.93 0.30
CA SER A 64 -3.23 -14.68 -0.53
C SER A 64 -4.49 -14.42 0.29
N TRP A 65 -4.57 -15.01 1.49
CA TRP A 65 -5.66 -14.74 2.44
C TRP A 65 -5.46 -13.41 3.20
N LEU A 66 -4.23 -13.06 3.58
CA LEU A 66 -3.93 -11.84 4.33
C LEU A 66 -3.99 -10.57 3.48
N ILE A 67 -3.50 -10.59 2.24
CA ILE A 67 -3.37 -9.40 1.39
C ILE A 67 -4.70 -8.65 1.23
N PRO A 68 -5.84 -9.29 0.84
CA PRO A 68 -7.10 -8.59 0.68
C PRO A 68 -7.58 -7.91 1.97
N ARG A 69 -7.29 -8.54 3.12
CA ARG A 69 -7.64 -7.98 4.43
C ARG A 69 -6.79 -6.76 4.77
N GLN A 70 -5.52 -6.76 4.39
CA GLN A 70 -4.64 -5.60 4.54
C GLN A 70 -5.07 -4.44 3.64
N VAL A 71 -5.39 -4.71 2.38
CA VAL A 71 -5.81 -3.67 1.42
C VAL A 71 -7.12 -3.01 1.87
N ARG A 72 -8.10 -3.79 2.36
CA ARG A 72 -9.35 -3.22 2.89
C ARG A 72 -9.16 -2.35 4.14
N ALA A 73 -8.07 -2.54 4.88
CA ALA A 73 -7.75 -1.72 6.04
C ALA A 73 -7.00 -0.43 5.67
N MET A 74 -6.62 -0.25 4.40
CA MET A 74 -6.00 0.97 3.91
C MET A 74 -7.07 1.97 3.48
N GLY A 75 -6.80 3.24 3.75
CA GLY A 75 -7.63 4.34 3.26
C GLY A 75 -6.94 5.66 3.48
N PHE A 76 -7.48 6.69 2.86
CA PHE A 76 -7.00 8.06 2.97
C PHE A 76 -8.16 9.01 3.16
N ALA A 77 -7.88 10.19 3.66
CA ALA A 77 -8.85 11.27 3.74
C ALA A 77 -8.17 12.63 3.57
N GLU A 78 -8.89 13.54 2.92
CA GLU A 78 -8.53 14.95 2.78
C GLU A 78 -9.22 15.73 3.90
N GLY A 79 -8.44 16.25 4.84
CA GLY A 79 -8.91 17.22 5.83
C GLY A 79 -8.71 18.66 5.34
N ASP A 80 -9.19 19.60 6.15
CA ASP A 80 -9.06 21.03 5.85
C ASP A 80 -7.59 21.48 5.88
N ASP A 81 -6.87 21.12 6.94
CA ASP A 81 -5.46 21.55 7.17
C ASP A 81 -4.44 20.40 7.05
N GLU A 82 -4.89 19.14 7.00
CA GLU A 82 -4.02 17.98 6.97
C GLU A 82 -4.55 16.84 6.09
N PHE A 83 -3.60 16.05 5.55
CA PHE A 83 -3.87 14.82 4.84
C PHE A 83 -3.70 13.61 5.74
N MET A 84 -4.64 12.67 5.70
CA MET A 84 -4.69 11.53 6.61
C MET A 84 -4.55 10.22 5.85
N ILE A 85 -3.66 9.35 6.30
CA ILE A 85 -3.52 7.98 5.76
C ILE A 85 -3.70 6.98 6.90
N ARG A 86 -4.62 6.03 6.71
CA ARG A 86 -4.80 4.90 7.63
C ARG A 86 -4.34 3.59 6.99
N ARG A 87 -3.72 2.73 7.78
CA ARG A 87 -3.31 1.38 7.36
C ARG A 87 -3.25 0.39 8.50
N GLY A 88 -3.20 -0.90 8.16
CA GLY A 88 -2.92 -1.99 9.09
C GLY A 88 -4.16 -2.69 9.63
N VAL A 89 -4.05 -4.02 9.81
CA VAL A 89 -5.17 -4.89 10.24
C VAL A 89 -5.11 -5.17 11.73
N MET A 90 -3.99 -5.73 12.19
CA MET A 90 -3.76 -6.10 13.59
C MET A 90 -3.19 -4.91 14.38
N PHE A 91 -2.20 -4.22 13.80
CA PHE A 91 -1.67 -2.95 14.29
C PHE A 91 -2.16 -1.85 13.35
N ARG A 92 -3.12 -1.04 13.81
CA ARG A 92 -3.66 0.07 13.03
C ARG A 92 -2.76 1.29 13.21
N GLN A 93 -2.44 1.95 12.12
CA GLN A 93 -1.64 3.18 12.10
C GLN A 93 -2.43 4.26 11.35
N LEU A 94 -2.53 5.44 11.96
CA LEU A 94 -3.05 6.66 11.32
C LEU A 94 -1.89 7.67 11.29
N THR A 95 -1.59 8.19 10.11
CA THR A 95 -0.58 9.24 9.92
C THR A 95 -1.31 10.51 9.47
N LEU A 96 -1.12 11.59 10.22
CA LEU A 96 -1.62 12.93 9.93
C LEU A 96 -0.47 13.77 9.37
N ILE A 97 -0.68 14.38 8.22
CA ILE A 97 0.35 15.10 7.46
C ILE A 97 -0.16 16.51 7.17
N PRO A 98 0.27 17.53 7.92
CA PRO A 98 -0.06 18.91 7.62
C PRO A 98 0.46 19.29 6.24
N TYR A 99 -0.31 20.04 5.44
CA TYR A 99 0.09 20.35 4.07
C TYR A 99 1.42 21.14 4.02
N GLY A 100 1.64 22.07 4.94
CA GLY A 100 2.85 22.88 5.04
C GLY A 100 4.11 22.11 5.45
N ARG A 101 3.98 20.83 5.84
CA ARG A 101 5.13 19.94 6.10
C ARG A 101 5.50 19.05 4.91
N ILE A 102 4.70 19.07 3.85
CA ILE A 102 4.96 18.30 2.63
C ILE A 102 6.07 19.01 1.85
N GLN A 103 7.19 18.32 1.64
CA GLN A 103 8.30 18.85 0.86
C GLN A 103 8.14 18.50 -0.62
N TYR A 104 7.86 17.23 -0.90
CA TYR A 104 7.58 16.77 -2.25
C TYR A 104 6.63 15.57 -2.23
N VAL A 105 5.90 15.43 -3.33
CA VAL A 105 4.96 14.35 -3.57
C VAL A 105 5.45 13.58 -4.78
N ASP A 106 5.71 12.29 -4.61
CA ASP A 106 6.13 11.41 -5.69
C ASP A 106 5.00 10.43 -6.03
N VAL A 107 4.79 10.20 -7.33
CA VAL A 107 3.79 9.24 -7.83
C VAL A 107 4.53 8.17 -8.61
N GLN A 108 4.50 6.95 -8.09
CA GLN A 108 5.20 5.80 -8.65
C GLN A 108 4.23 4.80 -9.23
N GLU A 109 4.55 4.30 -10.43
CA GLU A 109 3.76 3.29 -11.13
C GLU A 109 4.69 2.17 -11.63
N GLY A 110 4.64 1.01 -10.98
CA GLY A 110 5.38 -0.17 -11.42
C GLY A 110 4.74 -0.85 -12.64
N PRO A 111 5.43 -1.76 -13.36
CA PRO A 111 4.91 -2.39 -14.58
C PRO A 111 3.57 -3.14 -14.39
N ILE A 112 3.43 -3.86 -13.27
CA ILE A 112 2.19 -4.58 -12.94
C ILE A 112 1.10 -3.56 -12.58
N ALA A 113 1.41 -2.60 -11.69
CA ALA A 113 0.49 -1.54 -11.29
C ALA A 113 -0.04 -0.75 -12.49
N ARG A 114 0.82 -0.49 -13.50
CA ARG A 114 0.46 0.16 -14.77
C ARG A 114 -0.58 -0.59 -15.58
N LYS A 115 -0.44 -1.91 -15.66
CA LYS A 115 -1.44 -2.77 -16.33
C LYS A 115 -2.81 -2.69 -15.63
N PHE A 116 -2.80 -2.45 -14.32
CA PHE A 116 -3.99 -2.38 -13.48
C PHE A 116 -4.48 -0.94 -13.21
N ARG A 117 -3.86 0.08 -13.82
CA ARG A 117 -4.19 1.51 -13.65
C ARG A 117 -4.23 1.96 -12.19
N ILE A 118 -3.30 1.48 -11.39
CA ILE A 118 -3.10 1.95 -10.02
C ILE A 118 -1.70 2.52 -9.85
N ALA A 119 -1.56 3.48 -8.95
CA ALA A 119 -0.30 4.12 -8.59
C ALA A 119 -0.10 4.12 -7.06
N GLN A 120 1.14 4.39 -6.67
CA GLN A 120 1.55 4.63 -5.31
C GLN A 120 1.90 6.11 -5.16
N ILE A 121 1.39 6.75 -4.11
CA ILE A 121 1.76 8.12 -3.73
C ILE A 121 2.70 8.05 -2.53
N LYS A 122 3.86 8.68 -2.64
CA LYS A 122 4.82 8.83 -1.55
C LYS A 122 4.92 10.31 -1.17
N LEU A 123 4.58 10.59 0.08
CA LEU A 123 4.68 11.90 0.69
C LEU A 123 5.96 11.95 1.50
N ASN A 124 6.88 12.81 1.08
CA ASN A 124 8.08 13.11 1.85
C ASN A 124 7.89 14.42 2.59
N THR A 125 8.14 14.38 3.88
CA THR A 125 7.90 15.49 4.79
C THR A 125 9.20 15.91 5.44
N ALA A 126 9.19 17.06 6.13
CA ALA A 126 10.36 17.53 6.86
C ALA A 126 10.76 16.64 8.06
N SER A 127 9.94 15.66 8.42
CA SER A 127 10.23 14.70 9.49
C SER A 127 10.00 13.29 9.01
N ALA A 128 10.99 12.41 9.17
CA ALA A 128 10.88 11.00 8.80
C ALA A 128 9.71 10.26 9.48
N GLN A 129 9.19 10.79 10.61
CA GLN A 129 8.04 10.19 11.30
C GLN A 129 6.71 10.46 10.60
N THR A 130 6.62 11.51 9.79
CA THR A 130 5.41 11.88 9.03
C THR A 130 5.48 11.47 7.56
N ASP A 131 6.58 10.87 7.13
CA ASP A 131 6.67 10.27 5.81
C ASP A 131 5.65 9.14 5.67
N ALA A 132 4.92 9.17 4.57
CA ALA A 132 3.85 8.22 4.35
C ALA A 132 3.78 7.78 2.90
N THR A 133 3.28 6.56 2.75
CA THR A 133 3.08 5.93 1.45
C THR A 133 1.64 5.44 1.39
N LEU A 134 0.94 5.85 0.34
CA LEU A 134 -0.40 5.43 0.02
C LEU A 134 -0.36 4.59 -1.25
N ASP A 135 -0.60 3.29 -1.12
CA ASP A 135 -0.58 2.34 -2.22
C ASP A 135 -1.97 2.19 -2.83
N GLY A 136 -2.04 1.82 -4.12
CA GLY A 136 -3.26 1.28 -4.73
C GLY A 136 -4.33 2.32 -5.06
N VAL A 137 -3.92 3.56 -5.28
CA VAL A 137 -4.83 4.63 -5.71
C VAL A 137 -4.99 4.53 -7.23
N PRO A 138 -6.20 4.66 -7.79
CA PRO A 138 -6.38 4.76 -9.24
C PRO A 138 -5.50 5.87 -9.82
N VAL A 139 -4.91 5.67 -11.01
CA VAL A 139 -3.93 6.62 -11.58
C VAL A 139 -4.50 8.04 -11.71
N GLU A 140 -5.75 8.17 -12.16
CA GLU A 140 -6.42 9.46 -12.31
C GLU A 140 -6.56 10.18 -10.95
N GLU A 141 -6.91 9.42 -9.91
CA GLU A 141 -7.04 9.92 -8.55
C GLU A 141 -5.68 10.24 -7.92
N ALA A 142 -4.65 9.45 -8.24
CA ALA A 142 -3.29 9.72 -7.78
C ALA A 142 -2.74 11.02 -8.36
N ILE A 143 -3.06 11.33 -9.62
CA ILE A 143 -2.71 12.62 -10.26
C ILE A 143 -3.46 13.76 -9.59
N ARG A 144 -4.78 13.63 -9.35
CA ARG A 144 -5.58 14.63 -8.63
C ARG A 144 -5.01 14.93 -7.26
N LEU A 145 -4.69 13.88 -6.48
CA LEU A 145 -4.12 14.01 -5.15
C LEU A 145 -2.74 14.65 -5.18
N ARG A 146 -1.86 14.26 -6.12
CA ARG A 146 -0.55 14.89 -6.28
C ARG A 146 -0.67 16.39 -6.51
N ASP A 147 -1.52 16.80 -7.45
CA ASP A 147 -1.67 18.20 -7.82
C ASP A 147 -2.27 19.02 -6.66
N MET A 148 -3.28 18.47 -5.97
CA MET A 148 -3.86 19.06 -4.77
C MET A 148 -2.83 19.23 -3.64
N LEU A 149 -2.06 18.17 -3.34
CA LEU A 149 -1.07 18.17 -2.27
C LEU A 149 0.10 19.11 -2.58
N ALA A 150 0.55 19.15 -3.83
CA ALA A 150 1.58 20.09 -4.26
C ALA A 150 1.11 21.56 -4.17
N GLN A 151 -0.15 21.82 -4.54
CA GLN A 151 -0.73 23.15 -4.47
C GLN A 151 -0.89 23.63 -3.03
N ARG A 152 -1.48 22.80 -2.15
CA ARG A 152 -1.69 23.16 -0.73
C ARG A 152 -0.36 23.30 0.02
N GLY A 153 0.60 22.40 -0.21
CA GLY A 153 1.92 22.50 0.40
C GLY A 153 2.65 23.80 -0.01
N SER A 154 2.56 24.19 -1.27
CA SER A 154 3.17 25.44 -1.75
C SER A 154 2.49 26.69 -1.18
N ALA A 155 1.16 26.68 -1.05
CA ALA A 155 0.39 27.81 -0.52
C ALA A 155 0.71 28.09 0.96
N GLU A 156 0.87 27.05 1.77
CA GLU A 156 1.26 27.20 3.18
C GLU A 156 2.71 27.65 3.34
N LEU A 157 3.62 27.16 2.49
CA LEU A 157 5.02 27.61 2.49
C LEU A 157 5.18 29.08 2.07
N ALA A 158 4.28 29.59 1.21
CA ALA A 158 4.28 30.98 0.74
C ALA A 158 3.52 31.95 1.66
N GLY A 159 2.73 31.43 2.60
CA GLY A 159 1.93 32.21 3.57
C GLY A 159 2.64 32.48 4.91
N LEU A 160 3.89 32.02 5.06
CA LEU A 160 4.79 32.31 6.19
C LEU A 160 5.77 33.43 5.82
#